data_AF-A0A7X8HRN9-F1
#
_entry.id   AF-A0A7X8HRN9-F1
#
_cell.length_a   1.000
_cell.length_b   1.000
_cell.length_c   1.000
_cell.angle_alpha   90.00
_cell.angle_beta   90.00
_cell.angle_gamma   90.00
#
_symmetry.space_group_name_H-M   'P 1'
#
loop_
_entity.id
_entity.type
_entity.pdbx_description
1 polymer ?
#
loop_
_entity_poly.entity_id
_entity_poly.type
_entity_poly.pdbx_seq_one_letter_code
_entity_poly.pdbx_strand_id
1 'polypeptide(L)'
;SLIDCNKKSEVLLWLPTQHMYRFSDNGTPEALLDFIEELTQYKEWKPSDSVWKFINQLKEGFQSCIGNNYFVDNFSIKKDESTVFCLFFFTTHIKGFEKMLEAKWEIDTENGCGWEYTGNIPTLFYEQKTNDLEEKLKVFLKGNKHFNGEVYEFTLRQGYLPKHTNEIFEQWQTQNILNVFLADGSKARKKSFYIKYFQSSNPDNKKVYFELK
;
A
#
# COMPACT_ATOMS: atom_id res chain seq x y z
N SER A 1 5.09 1.08 23.36
CA SER A 1 4.78 0.58 22.01
C SER A 1 3.97 1.62 21.24
N LEU A 2 3.80 1.48 19.92
CA LEU A 2 2.93 2.35 19.11
C LEU A 2 1.47 2.34 19.63
N ILE A 3 1.10 1.25 20.32
CA ILE A 3 -0.20 1.02 20.96
C ILE A 3 -0.33 1.87 22.24
N ASP A 4 0.76 2.09 22.98
CA ASP A 4 0.76 2.80 24.27
C ASP A 4 0.78 4.34 24.14
N CYS A 5 1.04 4.87 22.95
CA CYS A 5 1.22 6.30 22.72
C CYS A 5 -0.08 7.05 22.34
N ASN A 6 -1.26 6.53 22.68
CA ASN A 6 -2.56 7.14 22.36
C ASN A 6 -2.73 7.55 20.87
N LYS A 7 -2.18 6.75 19.96
CA LYS A 7 -2.20 6.99 18.50
C LYS A 7 -1.52 8.28 18.03
N LYS A 8 -0.56 8.80 18.77
CA LYS A 8 0.19 10.04 18.44
C LYS A 8 1.65 9.81 18.05
N SER A 9 2.02 8.56 17.75
CA SER A 9 3.37 8.20 17.39
C SER A 9 3.42 7.55 16.02
N GLU A 10 4.50 7.82 15.32
CA GLU A 10 4.88 7.16 14.08
C GLU A 10 6.23 6.49 14.33
N VAL A 11 6.45 5.33 13.72
CA VAL A 11 7.69 4.58 13.88
C VAL A 11 8.27 4.29 12.52
N LEU A 12 9.59 4.48 12.42
CA LEU A 12 10.40 4.07 11.29
C LEU A 12 11.38 3.01 11.80
N LEU A 13 11.26 1.80 11.28
CA LEU A 13 12.08 0.65 11.63
C LEU A 13 12.97 0.28 10.45
N TRP A 14 14.27 0.33 10.64
CA TRP A 14 15.21 -0.17 9.64
C TRP A 14 15.53 -1.64 9.91
N LEU A 15 15.45 -2.49 8.87
CA LEU A 15 15.81 -3.90 8.95
C LEU A 15 16.84 -4.30 7.89
N PRO A 16 17.83 -5.13 8.26
CA PRO A 16 18.80 -5.71 7.35
C PRO A 16 18.19 -6.87 6.55
N THR A 17 17.13 -6.62 5.78
CA THR A 17 16.26 -7.65 5.18
C THR A 17 17.01 -8.64 4.29
N GLN A 18 18.05 -8.21 3.56
CA GLN A 18 18.91 -9.12 2.82
C GLN A 18 19.60 -10.18 3.70
N HIS A 19 20.09 -9.79 4.87
CA HIS A 19 20.76 -10.71 5.79
C HIS A 19 19.74 -11.65 6.43
N MET A 20 18.61 -11.11 6.87
CA MET A 20 17.52 -11.90 7.44
C MET A 20 17.04 -12.97 6.45
N TYR A 21 16.79 -12.58 5.19
CA TYR A 21 16.41 -13.49 4.12
C TYR A 21 17.45 -14.60 3.88
N ARG A 22 18.75 -14.28 3.84
CA ARG A 22 19.79 -15.29 3.62
C ARG A 22 19.84 -16.35 4.73
N PHE A 23 19.49 -15.96 5.96
CA PHE A 23 19.47 -16.87 7.10
C PHE A 23 18.10 -17.50 7.35
N SER A 24 17.03 -17.14 6.62
CA SER A 24 15.71 -17.74 6.82
C SER A 24 15.64 -19.20 6.38
N ASP A 25 16.48 -19.59 5.41
CA ASP A 25 16.39 -20.91 4.78
C ASP A 25 17.42 -21.90 5.31
N ASN A 26 18.58 -21.44 5.77
CA ASN A 26 19.66 -22.28 6.28
C ASN A 26 20.36 -21.62 7.47
N GLY A 27 20.46 -22.33 8.59
CA GLY A 27 21.19 -21.86 9.77
C GLY A 27 20.54 -20.64 10.43
N THR A 28 19.20 -20.60 10.48
CA THR A 28 18.42 -19.50 11.05
C THR A 28 18.82 -19.27 12.52
N PRO A 29 19.37 -18.10 12.86
CA PRO A 29 19.67 -17.76 14.24
C PRO A 29 18.41 -17.76 15.09
N GLU A 30 18.52 -18.16 16.36
CA GLU A 30 17.41 -18.15 17.33
C GLU A 30 16.71 -16.78 17.38
N ALA A 31 17.48 -15.68 17.40
CA ALA A 31 16.92 -14.33 17.37
C ALA A 31 16.06 -14.02 16.13
N LEU A 32 16.36 -14.61 14.97
CA LEU A 32 15.54 -14.44 13.77
C LEU A 32 14.29 -15.35 13.83
N LEU A 33 14.40 -16.53 14.42
CA LEU A 33 13.25 -17.41 14.67
C LEU A 33 12.25 -16.73 15.62
N ASP A 34 12.73 -16.26 16.78
CA ASP A 34 11.92 -15.57 17.79
C ASP A 34 11.23 -14.35 17.18
N PHE A 35 11.98 -13.55 16.41
CA PHE A 35 11.44 -12.38 15.72
C PHE A 35 10.32 -12.74 14.72
N ILE A 36 10.51 -13.78 13.92
CA ILE A 36 9.49 -14.22 12.96
C ILE A 36 8.28 -14.81 13.69
N GLU A 37 8.50 -15.55 14.79
CA GLU A 37 7.45 -16.14 15.63
C GLU A 37 6.58 -15.09 16.32
N GLU A 38 7.18 -13.96 16.73
CA GLU A 38 6.43 -12.82 17.25
C GLU A 38 5.54 -12.15 16.18
N LEU A 39 6.00 -12.12 14.91
CA LEU A 39 5.28 -11.48 13.82
C LEU A 39 4.18 -12.33 13.20
N THR A 40 4.41 -13.64 13.17
CA THR A 40 3.54 -14.63 12.54
C THR A 40 3.70 -15.90 13.34
N GLN A 41 2.64 -16.69 13.58
CA GLN A 41 2.83 -18.00 14.17
C GLN A 41 3.79 -18.79 13.25
N TYR A 42 5.06 -18.97 13.66
CA TYR A 42 6.19 -19.36 12.80
C TYR A 42 5.91 -20.57 11.90
N LYS A 43 5.02 -21.48 12.33
CA LYS A 43 4.55 -22.63 11.54
C LYS A 43 3.90 -22.26 10.19
N GLU A 44 3.44 -21.04 10.01
CA GLU A 44 2.88 -20.54 8.76
C GLU A 44 3.92 -19.82 7.88
N TRP A 45 5.13 -19.58 8.41
CA TRP A 45 6.21 -18.96 7.68
C TRP A 45 6.78 -19.92 6.63
N LYS A 46 6.56 -19.59 5.36
CA LYS A 46 7.10 -20.35 4.23
C LYS A 46 8.37 -19.67 3.72
N PRO A 47 9.45 -20.43 3.48
CA PRO A 47 10.62 -19.93 2.76
C PRO A 47 10.20 -19.18 1.50
N SER A 48 10.71 -17.96 1.36
CA SER A 48 10.47 -17.13 0.19
C SER A 48 11.49 -17.47 -0.88
N ASP A 49 11.08 -17.47 -2.14
CA ASP A 49 12.02 -17.67 -3.28
C ASP A 49 12.73 -16.37 -3.70
N SER A 50 12.41 -15.25 -3.05
CA SER A 50 13.04 -13.95 -3.30
C SER A 50 12.99 -13.05 -2.06
N VAL A 51 13.97 -12.15 -1.97
CA VAL A 51 14.00 -11.12 -0.91
C VAL A 51 12.75 -10.24 -0.93
N TRP A 52 12.14 -10.01 -2.11
CA TRP A 52 10.92 -9.22 -2.25
C TRP A 52 9.70 -9.89 -1.62
N LYS A 53 9.55 -11.22 -1.80
CA LYS A 53 8.50 -11.97 -1.11
C LYS A 53 8.73 -12.00 0.40
N PHE A 54 9.98 -12.13 0.83
CA PHE A 54 10.34 -12.06 2.25
C PHE A 54 9.97 -10.70 2.86
N ILE A 55 10.28 -9.59 2.19
CA ILE A 55 9.90 -8.23 2.61
C ILE A 55 8.37 -8.09 2.69
N ASN A 56 7.64 -8.62 1.70
CA ASN A 56 6.18 -8.55 1.70
C ASN A 56 5.57 -9.38 2.83
N GLN A 57 6.10 -10.58 3.11
CA GLN A 57 5.69 -11.40 4.26
C GLN A 57 5.91 -10.66 5.59
N LEU A 58 7.06 -9.98 5.76
CA LEU A 58 7.31 -9.16 6.94
C LEU A 58 6.28 -8.02 7.06
N LYS A 59 6.01 -7.29 5.97
CA LYS A 59 5.01 -6.22 5.95
C LYS A 59 3.63 -6.74 6.36
N GLU A 60 3.21 -7.88 5.83
CA GLU A 60 1.94 -8.53 6.13
C GLU A 60 1.87 -9.02 7.59
N GLY A 61 2.95 -9.60 8.10
CA GLY A 61 3.08 -10.00 9.51
C GLY A 61 2.98 -8.80 10.46
N PHE A 62 3.71 -7.73 10.15
CA PHE A 62 3.61 -6.46 10.89
C PHE A 62 2.18 -5.91 10.89
N GLN A 63 1.54 -5.83 9.73
CA GLN A 63 0.18 -5.32 9.59
C GLN A 63 -0.84 -6.19 10.37
N SER A 64 -0.63 -7.51 10.36
CA SER A 64 -1.48 -8.47 11.09
C SER A 64 -1.33 -8.32 12.60
N CYS A 65 -0.10 -8.14 13.09
CA CYS A 65 0.20 -7.95 14.52
C CYS A 65 -0.43 -6.68 15.10
N ILE A 66 -0.33 -5.56 14.38
CA ILE A 66 -0.83 -4.27 14.88
C ILE A 66 -2.32 -4.05 14.56
N GLY A 67 -2.86 -4.79 13.59
CA GLY A 67 -4.27 -4.76 13.20
C GLY A 67 -4.64 -3.63 12.23
N ASN A 68 -5.86 -3.72 11.69
CA ASN A 68 -6.33 -2.88 10.57
C ASN A 68 -6.56 -1.40 10.92
N ASN A 69 -6.54 -1.02 12.21
CA ASN A 69 -6.66 0.37 12.64
C ASN A 69 -5.35 1.18 12.48
N TYR A 70 -4.30 0.52 12.03
CA TYR A 70 -2.97 1.07 11.79
C TYR A 70 -2.58 0.81 10.33
N PHE A 71 -1.57 1.53 9.88
CA PHE A 71 -1.03 1.42 8.53
C PHE A 71 0.44 1.07 8.59
N VAL A 72 0.83 0.05 7.83
CA VAL A 72 2.22 -0.34 7.60
C VAL A 72 2.54 -0.27 6.13
N ASP A 73 3.70 0.27 5.81
CA ASP A 73 4.31 0.06 4.50
C ASP A 73 5.82 -0.02 4.64
N ASN A 74 6.50 -0.37 3.55
CA ASN A 74 7.94 -0.46 3.50
C ASN A 74 8.50 0.38 2.34
N PHE A 75 9.78 0.75 2.46
CA PHE A 75 10.56 1.38 1.43
C PHE A 75 11.88 0.64 1.30
N SER A 76 12.13 0.10 0.11
CA SER A 76 13.32 -0.70 -0.13
C SER A 76 14.50 0.16 -0.60
N ILE A 77 15.69 -0.16 -0.11
CA ILE A 77 16.96 0.50 -0.44
C ILE A 77 17.83 -0.57 -1.07
N LYS A 78 17.97 -0.53 -2.39
CA LYS A 78 18.71 -1.52 -3.17
C LYS A 78 20.06 -0.93 -3.57
N LYS A 79 21.13 -1.53 -3.07
CA LYS A 79 22.50 -1.16 -3.47
C LYS A 79 22.92 -1.88 -4.76
N ASP A 80 22.58 -3.16 -4.85
CA ASP A 80 22.83 -4.05 -5.99
C ASP A 80 21.80 -5.21 -5.93
N GLU A 81 21.80 -6.09 -6.93
CA GLU A 81 20.86 -7.23 -7.00
C GLU A 81 20.93 -8.16 -5.77
N SER A 82 22.07 -8.18 -5.08
CA SER A 82 22.32 -9.07 -3.95
C SER A 82 22.20 -8.38 -2.58
N THR A 83 21.87 -7.08 -2.56
CA THR A 83 21.87 -6.23 -1.36
C THR A 83 20.64 -5.32 -1.33
N VAL A 84 19.60 -5.79 -0.65
CA VAL A 84 18.34 -5.05 -0.40
C VAL A 84 18.11 -4.86 1.10
N PHE A 85 17.93 -3.63 1.54
CA PHE A 85 17.50 -3.28 2.90
C PHE A 85 16.12 -2.65 2.87
N CYS A 86 15.38 -2.66 3.98
CA CYS A 86 14.08 -2.01 4.04
C CYS A 86 13.93 -1.14 5.27
N LEU A 87 13.29 0.01 5.05
CA LEU A 87 12.62 0.77 6.09
C LEU A 87 11.16 0.35 6.14
N PHE A 88 10.64 0.06 7.32
CA PHE A 88 9.23 -0.17 7.58
C PHE A 88 8.68 1.03 8.35
N PHE A 89 7.58 1.59 7.86
CA PHE A 89 6.92 2.74 8.46
C PHE A 89 5.57 2.33 9.04
N PHE A 90 5.28 2.86 10.23
CA PHE A 90 4.07 2.56 10.97
C PHE A 90 3.41 3.87 11.39
N THR A 91 2.11 4.01 11.11
CA THR A 91 1.33 5.17 11.54
C THR A 91 -0.11 4.77 11.88
N THR A 92 -0.74 5.58 12.72
CA THR A 92 -2.16 5.47 13.08
C THR A 92 -3.06 6.36 12.23
N HIS A 93 -2.48 7.32 11.50
CA HIS A 93 -3.24 8.35 10.83
C HIS A 93 -3.10 8.20 9.32
N ILE A 94 -4.23 8.00 8.64
CA ILE A 94 -4.28 7.81 7.19
C ILE A 94 -3.61 8.95 6.39
N LYS A 95 -3.68 10.20 6.87
CA LYS A 95 -2.92 11.30 6.24
C LYS A 95 -1.40 11.18 6.42
N GLY A 96 -0.93 10.69 7.57
CA GLY A 96 0.50 10.43 7.77
C GLY A 96 0.96 9.34 6.80
N PHE A 97 0.11 8.33 6.60
CA PHE A 97 0.34 7.28 5.63
C PHE A 97 0.38 7.81 4.19
N GLU A 98 -0.57 8.66 3.80
CA GLU A 98 -0.57 9.34 2.50
C GLU A 98 0.71 10.16 2.28
N LYS A 99 1.17 10.92 3.28
CA LYS A 99 2.41 11.71 3.18
C LYS A 99 3.66 10.84 3.00
N MET A 100 3.70 9.69 3.65
CA MET A 100 4.77 8.72 3.44
C MET A 100 4.71 8.15 2.02
N LEU A 101 3.53 7.78 1.50
CA LEU A 101 3.38 7.34 0.12
C LEU A 101 3.78 8.44 -0.88
N GLU A 102 3.43 9.70 -0.63
CA GLU A 102 3.85 10.84 -1.46
C GLU A 102 5.38 10.88 -1.57
N ALA A 103 6.09 10.77 -0.46
CA ALA A 103 7.56 10.75 -0.44
C ALA A 103 8.13 9.53 -1.19
N LYS A 104 7.51 8.35 -1.07
CA LYS A 104 7.93 7.15 -1.82
C LYS A 104 7.80 7.35 -3.32
N TRP A 105 6.67 7.87 -3.77
CA TRP A 105 6.38 8.15 -5.19
C TRP A 105 7.15 9.33 -5.76
N GLU A 106 7.69 10.21 -4.92
CA GLU A 106 8.62 11.28 -5.33
C GLU A 106 10.02 10.70 -5.64
N ILE A 107 10.44 9.67 -4.89
CA ILE A 107 11.73 9.00 -5.10
C ILE A 107 11.65 7.96 -6.23
N ASP A 108 10.59 7.16 -6.26
CA ASP A 108 10.31 6.12 -7.27
C ASP A 108 9.01 6.44 -7.99
N THR A 109 9.14 7.21 -9.07
CA THR A 109 7.99 7.69 -9.85
C THR A 109 7.33 6.59 -10.68
N GLU A 110 7.98 5.43 -10.86
CA GLU A 110 7.45 4.31 -11.64
C GLU A 110 6.61 3.37 -10.78
N ASN A 111 7.13 2.94 -9.63
CA ASN A 111 6.49 1.89 -8.82
C ASN A 111 6.24 2.31 -7.35
N GLY A 112 6.80 3.43 -6.88
CA GLY A 112 6.70 3.84 -5.48
C GLY A 112 7.22 2.79 -4.49
N CYS A 113 8.18 1.94 -4.88
CA CYS A 113 8.60 0.77 -4.11
C CYS A 113 9.94 0.97 -3.38
N GLY A 114 10.85 1.76 -3.93
CA GLY A 114 12.17 1.91 -3.33
C GLY A 114 13.15 2.77 -4.09
N TRP A 115 14.34 2.88 -3.54
CA TRP A 115 15.46 3.58 -4.15
C TRP A 115 16.52 2.59 -4.61
N GLU A 116 17.01 2.75 -5.83
CA GLU A 116 18.14 2.02 -6.38
C GLU A 116 19.40 2.90 -6.45
N TYR A 117 20.55 2.34 -6.06
CA TYR A 117 21.83 3.08 -6.05
C TYR A 117 22.29 3.58 -7.42
N THR A 118 21.96 2.83 -8.47
CA THR A 118 22.21 3.25 -9.86
C THR A 118 21.29 4.37 -10.34
N GLY A 119 20.37 4.82 -9.48
CA GLY A 119 19.32 5.78 -9.77
C GLY A 119 18.05 5.09 -10.26
N ASN A 120 16.90 5.66 -9.91
CA ASN A 120 15.58 5.26 -10.43
C ASN A 120 15.39 5.84 -11.85
N ILE A 121 16.30 5.50 -12.77
CA ILE A 121 16.30 6.02 -14.14
C ILE A 121 15.09 5.43 -14.87
N PRO A 122 14.16 6.27 -15.38
CA PRO A 122 13.02 5.78 -16.12
C PRO A 122 13.48 5.01 -17.35
N THR A 123 13.02 3.77 -17.52
CA THR A 123 13.42 2.97 -18.67
C THR A 123 12.55 3.32 -19.89
N LEU A 124 13.17 3.49 -21.06
CA LEU A 124 12.47 3.69 -22.34
C LEU A 124 11.51 2.54 -22.69
N PHE A 125 11.71 1.38 -22.06
CA PHE A 125 10.91 0.17 -22.18
C PHE A 125 10.03 -0.08 -20.95
N TYR A 126 9.53 0.98 -20.31
CA TYR A 126 8.42 0.81 -19.38
C TYR A 126 7.20 0.32 -20.17
N GLU A 127 7.16 -1.00 -20.41
CA GLU A 127 5.95 -1.70 -20.77
C GLU A 127 4.91 -1.27 -19.75
N GLN A 128 3.75 -0.81 -20.22
CA GLN A 128 2.57 -0.62 -19.39
C GLN A 128 2.31 -1.94 -18.67
N LYS A 129 2.98 -2.14 -17.53
CA LYS A 129 2.67 -3.21 -16.59
C LYS A 129 1.20 -3.00 -16.33
N THR A 130 0.40 -4.00 -16.71
CA THR A 130 -0.99 -4.17 -16.28
C THR A 130 -1.13 -3.52 -14.92
N ASN A 131 -1.93 -2.45 -14.85
CA ASN A 131 -1.92 -1.58 -13.69
C ASN A 131 -2.48 -2.39 -12.51
N ASP A 132 -1.60 -2.92 -11.65
CA ASP A 132 -1.99 -3.81 -10.54
C ASP A 132 -3.08 -3.18 -9.67
N LEU A 133 -3.03 -1.85 -9.50
CA LEU A 133 -4.08 -1.07 -8.85
C LEU A 133 -5.43 -1.16 -9.58
N GLU A 134 -5.44 -1.15 -10.92
CA GLU A 134 -6.66 -1.27 -11.73
C GLU A 134 -7.36 -2.60 -11.47
N GLU A 135 -6.64 -3.72 -11.51
CA GLU A 135 -7.23 -5.04 -11.25
C GLU A 135 -7.70 -5.17 -9.79
N LYS A 136 -6.92 -4.66 -8.84
CA LYS A 136 -7.31 -4.58 -7.43
C LYS A 136 -8.58 -3.75 -7.22
N LEU A 137 -8.73 -2.62 -7.93
CA LEU A 137 -9.92 -1.79 -7.89
C LEU A 137 -11.14 -2.50 -8.51
N LYS A 138 -10.96 -3.25 -9.61
CA LYS A 138 -12.06 -4.05 -10.20
C LYS A 138 -12.60 -5.07 -9.20
N VAL A 139 -11.70 -5.77 -8.52
CA VAL A 139 -12.07 -6.74 -7.48
C VAL A 139 -12.74 -6.05 -6.30
N PHE A 140 -12.16 -4.94 -5.82
CA PHE A 140 -12.69 -4.20 -4.67
C PHE A 140 -14.10 -3.66 -4.93
N LEU A 141 -14.36 -3.08 -6.10
CA LEU A 141 -15.67 -2.49 -6.44
C LEU A 141 -16.74 -3.52 -6.81
N LYS A 142 -16.40 -4.81 -6.89
CA LYS A 142 -17.32 -5.84 -7.37
C LYS A 142 -18.39 -6.13 -6.32
N GLY A 143 -19.66 -5.96 -6.71
CA GLY A 143 -20.82 -6.47 -5.97
C GLY A 143 -21.29 -5.63 -4.77
N ASN A 144 -20.64 -4.50 -4.47
CA ASN A 144 -21.03 -3.61 -3.37
C ASN A 144 -20.94 -2.13 -3.76
N LYS A 145 -21.71 -1.29 -3.07
CA LYS A 145 -21.57 0.17 -3.16
C LYS A 145 -20.39 0.62 -2.31
N HIS A 146 -19.37 1.17 -2.95
CA HIS A 146 -18.23 1.77 -2.27
C HIS A 146 -18.25 3.29 -2.40
N PHE A 147 -18.07 3.98 -1.28
CA PHE A 147 -18.02 5.44 -1.23
C PHE A 147 -16.61 5.98 -1.41
N ASN A 148 -16.50 7.27 -1.73
CA ASN A 148 -15.21 7.95 -1.96
C ASN A 148 -14.22 7.87 -0.80
N GLY A 149 -14.67 7.87 0.45
CA GLY A 149 -13.80 7.63 1.61
C GLY A 149 -13.20 6.22 1.63
N GLU A 150 -14.00 5.21 1.30
CA GLU A 150 -13.58 3.80 1.27
C GLU A 150 -12.60 3.54 0.12
N VAL A 151 -12.88 4.12 -1.05
CA VAL A 151 -11.95 4.06 -2.19
C VAL A 151 -10.64 4.77 -1.86
N TYR A 152 -10.68 5.94 -1.22
CA TYR A 152 -9.48 6.65 -0.78
C TYR A 152 -8.62 5.79 0.16
N GLU A 153 -9.21 5.20 1.20
CA GLU A 153 -8.47 4.32 2.11
C GLU A 153 -7.94 3.07 1.40
N PHE A 154 -8.75 2.44 0.56
CA PHE A 154 -8.33 1.28 -0.22
C PHE A 154 -7.11 1.61 -1.09
N THR A 155 -7.16 2.70 -1.86
CA THR A 155 -6.06 3.16 -2.72
C THR A 155 -4.75 3.29 -1.94
N LEU A 156 -4.80 3.96 -0.79
CA LEU A 156 -3.61 4.12 0.04
C LEU A 156 -3.11 2.77 0.55
N ARG A 157 -4.00 1.89 1.05
CA ARG A 157 -3.63 0.54 1.53
C ARG A 157 -2.98 -0.34 0.46
N GLN A 158 -3.25 -0.07 -0.82
CA GLN A 158 -2.57 -0.74 -1.94
C GLN A 158 -1.18 -0.13 -2.25
N GLY A 159 -0.75 0.93 -1.57
CA GLY A 159 0.53 1.61 -1.78
C GLY A 159 0.48 2.73 -2.83
N TYR A 160 -0.71 3.15 -3.25
CA TYR A 160 -0.89 4.13 -4.33
C TYR A 160 -1.48 5.44 -3.82
N LEU A 161 -1.29 6.50 -4.59
CA LEU A 161 -1.86 7.82 -4.32
C LEU A 161 -3.23 8.00 -4.99
N PRO A 162 -4.10 8.89 -4.47
CA PRO A 162 -5.41 9.16 -5.07
C PRO A 162 -5.37 9.58 -6.53
N LYS A 163 -4.29 10.24 -6.97
CA LYS A 163 -4.08 10.62 -8.37
C LYS A 163 -4.11 9.40 -9.31
N HIS A 164 -3.51 8.27 -8.91
CA HIS A 164 -3.47 7.05 -9.73
C HIS A 164 -4.88 6.45 -9.88
N THR A 165 -5.68 6.41 -8.81
CA THR A 165 -7.07 5.95 -8.90
C THR A 165 -7.93 6.89 -9.72
N ASN A 166 -7.75 8.21 -9.59
CA ASN A 166 -8.47 9.18 -10.42
C ASN A 166 -8.18 8.93 -11.91
N GLU A 167 -6.91 8.74 -12.29
CA GLU A 167 -6.52 8.42 -13.68
C GLU A 167 -7.23 7.16 -14.21
N ILE A 168 -7.25 6.08 -13.44
CA ILE A 168 -7.97 4.84 -13.78
C ILE A 168 -9.48 5.11 -13.94
N PHE A 169 -10.08 5.82 -12.99
CA PHE A 169 -11.53 6.09 -13.01
C PHE A 169 -11.92 7.03 -14.16
N GLU A 170 -11.07 7.97 -14.55
CA GLU A 170 -11.29 8.79 -15.76
C GLU A 170 -11.30 7.94 -17.02
N GLN A 171 -10.37 6.98 -17.14
CA GLN A 171 -10.33 6.03 -18.26
C GLN A 171 -11.58 5.15 -18.27
N TRP A 172 -11.95 4.55 -17.13
CA TRP A 172 -13.15 3.72 -17.04
C TRP A 172 -14.45 4.49 -17.29
N GLN A 173 -14.56 5.76 -16.88
CA GLN A 173 -15.71 6.59 -17.25
C GLN A 173 -15.77 6.82 -18.77
N THR A 174 -14.62 7.01 -19.42
CA THR A 174 -14.53 7.21 -20.88
C THR A 174 -14.86 5.94 -21.64
N GLN A 175 -14.41 4.79 -21.13
CA GLN A 175 -14.70 3.45 -21.66
C GLN A 175 -16.09 2.93 -21.26
N ASN A 176 -16.87 3.74 -20.52
CA ASN A 176 -18.22 3.39 -20.10
C ASN A 176 -18.29 2.17 -19.15
N ILE A 177 -17.21 1.86 -18.43
CA ILE A 177 -17.07 0.75 -17.46
C ILE A 177 -17.54 1.18 -16.06
N LEU A 178 -17.39 2.46 -15.70
CA LEU A 178 -17.67 2.97 -14.36
C LEU A 178 -18.81 4.01 -14.37
N ASN A 179 -19.80 3.81 -13.51
CA ASN A 179 -20.76 4.83 -13.12
C ASN A 179 -20.39 5.45 -11.77
N VAL A 180 -20.69 6.74 -11.61
CA VAL A 180 -20.51 7.48 -10.36
C VAL A 180 -21.79 8.19 -10.03
N PHE A 181 -22.26 8.01 -8.81
CA PHE A 181 -23.51 8.57 -8.30
C PHE A 181 -23.23 9.41 -7.06
N LEU A 182 -24.01 10.46 -6.86
CA LEU A 182 -24.07 11.16 -5.58
C LEU A 182 -24.73 10.27 -4.52
N ALA A 183 -24.57 10.62 -3.25
CA ALA A 183 -25.18 9.89 -2.13
C ALA A 183 -26.71 9.74 -2.23
N ASP A 184 -27.38 10.67 -2.92
CA ASP A 184 -28.83 10.64 -3.19
C ASP A 184 -29.23 9.71 -4.36
N GLY A 185 -28.27 9.09 -5.04
CA GLY A 185 -28.48 8.20 -6.19
C GLY A 185 -28.54 8.89 -7.55
N SER A 186 -28.49 10.23 -7.60
CA SER A 186 -28.38 10.96 -8.87
C SER A 186 -27.01 10.79 -9.50
N LYS A 187 -26.90 10.91 -10.84
CA LYS A 187 -25.60 10.78 -11.52
C LYS A 187 -24.69 11.95 -11.14
N ALA A 188 -23.47 11.63 -10.71
CA ALA A 188 -22.46 12.65 -10.46
C ALA A 188 -21.96 13.25 -11.78
N ARG A 189 -21.48 14.51 -11.72
CA ARG A 189 -20.78 15.14 -12.85
C ARG A 189 -19.53 14.31 -13.21
N LYS A 190 -19.20 14.24 -14.50
CA LYS A 190 -17.97 13.60 -14.98
C LYS A 190 -16.75 14.07 -14.19
N LYS A 191 -15.81 13.16 -13.90
CA LYS A 191 -14.58 13.38 -13.12
C LYS A 191 -14.77 13.84 -11.65
N SER A 192 -16.00 13.79 -11.12
CA SER A 192 -16.28 14.21 -9.74
C SER A 192 -16.19 13.03 -8.77
N PHE A 193 -14.97 12.53 -8.52
CA PHE A 193 -14.74 11.31 -7.72
C PHE A 193 -14.52 11.57 -6.23
N TYR A 194 -14.00 12.76 -5.87
CA TYR A 194 -13.76 13.15 -4.47
C TYR A 194 -12.91 12.15 -3.67
N ILE A 195 -11.99 11.43 -4.33
CA ILE A 195 -11.05 10.51 -3.69
C ILE A 195 -9.95 11.34 -3.04
N LYS A 196 -10.16 11.71 -1.78
CA LYS A 196 -9.25 12.50 -0.97
C LYS A 196 -9.61 12.33 0.51
N TYR A 197 -8.74 12.79 1.38
CA TYR A 197 -9.02 12.78 2.81
C TYR A 197 -10.25 13.62 3.18
N PHE A 198 -11.18 12.97 3.86
CA PHE A 198 -12.20 13.59 4.69
C PHE A 198 -12.15 12.98 6.08
N GLN A 199 -12.48 13.75 7.11
CA GLN A 199 -12.70 13.16 8.44
C GLN A 199 -13.89 12.21 8.38
N SER A 200 -13.88 11.13 9.17
CA SER A 200 -14.95 10.13 9.18
C SER A 200 -16.33 10.70 9.51
N SER A 201 -16.39 11.75 10.32
CA SER A 201 -17.61 12.50 10.66
C SER A 201 -18.08 13.47 9.58
N ASN A 202 -17.25 13.76 8.57
CA ASN A 202 -17.61 14.68 7.50
C ASN A 202 -18.53 13.98 6.49
N PRO A 203 -19.71 14.53 6.16
CA PRO A 203 -20.63 13.93 5.19
C PRO A 203 -20.01 13.76 3.80
N ASP A 204 -19.03 14.61 3.43
CA ASP A 204 -18.33 14.48 2.15
C ASP A 204 -17.44 13.22 2.06
N ASN A 205 -17.21 12.51 3.16
CA ASN A 205 -16.58 11.19 3.15
C ASN A 205 -17.45 10.13 2.46
N LYS A 206 -18.75 10.39 2.32
CA LYS A 206 -19.73 9.57 1.60
C LYS A 206 -20.48 10.37 0.54
N LYS A 207 -19.78 11.30 -0.13
CA LYS A 207 -20.38 12.22 -1.12
C LYS A 207 -20.82 11.50 -2.39
N VAL A 208 -20.00 10.56 -2.86
CA VAL A 208 -20.23 9.80 -4.09
C VAL A 208 -19.96 8.32 -3.86
N TYR A 209 -20.64 7.46 -4.61
CA TYR A 209 -20.36 6.04 -4.67
C TYR A 209 -20.16 5.57 -6.11
N PHE A 210 -19.45 4.44 -6.25
CA PHE A 210 -18.97 3.90 -7.50
C PHE A 210 -19.65 2.57 -7.80
N GLU A 211 -20.05 2.37 -9.05
CA GLU A 211 -20.60 1.10 -9.54
C GLU A 211 -19.96 0.75 -10.87
N LEU A 212 -19.38 -0.45 -10.94
CA LEU A 212 -18.99 -1.06 -12.20
C LEU A 212 -20.25 -1.43 -12.99
N LYS A 213 -20.19 -1.27 -14.32
CA LYS A 213 -21.26 -1.69 -15.22
C LYS A 213 -21.23 -3.18 -15.53
#